data_AF-A0AAN7VEB5-F1
#
_entry.id   AF-A0AAN7VEB5-F1
#
_cell.length_a   1.000
_cell.length_b   1.000
_cell.length_c   1.000
_cell.angle_alpha   90.00
_cell.angle_beta   90.00
_cell.angle_gamma   90.00
#
_symmetry.space_group_name_H-M   'P 1'
#
loop_
_entity.id
_entity.type
_entity.pdbx_description
1 polymer ?
#
loop_
_entity_poly.entity_id
_entity_poly.type
_entity_poly.pdbx_seq_one_letter_code
_entity_poly.pdbx_strand_id
1 'polypeptide(L)'
;MKLTVFLSLIIQGVLCRHRLHCPEPEIGNIGRKYLVHIHSKFEDLEGIHRANRICREDVHLSLGEFSKIVEFAKHRHNDNDNVCLNLLVHHADHIRRSFGNILNEKCYSKVREEVDSISHLIENSVRAVERCLRKPRASCHEIRRCCDDVWEEFGSEESDADDSDESDESDERKEDDGNFVKEYEKCVLKECRVIQNSIKNVTLEVETCFQLTNLQEETSERTTETHP
;
A
#
# COMPACT_ATOMS: atom_id res chain seq x y z
N MET A 1 -55.69 22.40 -40.37
CA MET A 1 -55.13 23.11 -39.19
C MET A 1 -54.82 22.22 -37.98
N LYS A 2 -55.52 21.11 -37.72
CA LYS A 2 -55.23 20.21 -36.57
C LYS A 2 -53.97 19.34 -36.73
N LEU A 3 -53.61 18.98 -37.97
CA LEU A 3 -52.46 18.09 -38.26
C LEU A 3 -51.09 18.78 -38.01
N THR A 4 -50.97 20.06 -38.35
CA THR A 4 -49.74 20.84 -38.15
C THR A 4 -49.43 21.08 -36.68
N VAL A 5 -50.46 21.29 -35.85
CA VAL A 5 -50.30 21.41 -34.39
C VAL A 5 -49.82 20.07 -33.80
N PHE A 6 -50.40 18.95 -34.23
CA PHE A 6 -50.01 17.61 -33.74
C PHE A 6 -48.56 17.25 -34.13
N LEU A 7 -48.15 17.53 -35.37
CA LEU A 7 -46.76 17.35 -35.82
C LEU A 7 -45.78 18.24 -35.05
N SER A 8 -46.14 19.49 -34.75
CA SER A 8 -45.29 20.39 -33.95
C SER A 8 -45.09 19.89 -32.52
N LEU A 9 -46.13 19.31 -31.90
CA LEU A 9 -46.06 18.73 -30.56
C LEU A 9 -45.22 17.45 -30.52
N ILE A 10 -45.30 16.60 -31.56
CA ILE A 10 -44.46 15.41 -31.67
C ILE A 10 -42.99 15.83 -31.85
N ILE A 11 -42.70 16.81 -32.72
CA ILE A 11 -41.33 17.31 -32.94
C ILE A 11 -40.78 17.95 -31.66
N GLN A 12 -41.57 18.78 -30.95
CA GLN A 12 -41.17 19.33 -29.65
C GLN A 12 -40.99 18.26 -28.58
N GLY A 13 -41.84 17.23 -28.55
CA GLY A 13 -41.70 16.09 -27.63
C GLY A 13 -40.43 15.28 -27.88
N VAL A 14 -40.06 15.07 -29.15
CA VAL A 14 -38.82 14.38 -29.54
C VAL A 14 -37.58 15.23 -29.25
N LEU A 15 -37.62 16.53 -29.58
CA LEU A 15 -36.52 17.47 -29.32
C LEU A 15 -36.31 17.72 -27.81
N CYS A 16 -37.38 17.76 -27.01
CA CYS A 16 -37.29 17.82 -25.54
C CYS A 16 -36.72 16.52 -24.96
N ARG A 17 -37.08 15.35 -25.50
CA ARG A 17 -36.50 14.06 -25.07
C ARG A 17 -35.01 13.97 -25.33
N HIS A 18 -34.51 14.56 -26.41
CA HIS A 18 -33.07 14.63 -26.72
C HIS A 18 -32.29 15.67 -25.88
N ARG A 19 -32.97 16.61 -25.21
CA ARG A 19 -32.36 17.62 -24.33
C ARG A 19 -32.53 17.34 -22.84
N LEU A 20 -32.94 16.12 -22.47
CA LEU A 20 -33.02 15.74 -21.07
C LEU A 20 -31.59 15.63 -20.51
N HIS A 21 -31.30 16.51 -19.55
CA HIS A 21 -30.08 16.45 -18.77
C HIS A 21 -29.98 15.09 -18.09
N CYS A 22 -28.75 14.59 -17.95
CA CYS A 22 -28.55 13.33 -17.28
C CYS A 22 -28.98 13.45 -15.81
N PRO A 23 -29.86 12.57 -15.31
CA PRO A 23 -30.28 12.61 -13.91
C PRO A 23 -29.11 12.21 -13.00
N GLU A 24 -28.99 12.83 -11.82
CA GLU A 24 -27.88 12.61 -10.89
C GLU A 24 -27.61 11.13 -10.54
N PRO A 25 -28.61 10.25 -10.34
CA PRO A 25 -28.36 8.83 -10.10
C PRO A 25 -27.63 8.15 -11.28
N GLU A 26 -27.94 8.56 -12.50
CA GLU A 26 -27.31 8.00 -13.71
C GLU A 26 -25.89 8.54 -13.87
N ILE A 27 -25.65 9.82 -13.54
CA ILE A 27 -24.29 10.38 -13.45
C ILE A 27 -23.46 9.60 -12.42
N GLY A 28 -24.04 9.28 -11.26
CA GLY A 28 -23.39 8.48 -10.23
C GLY A 28 -23.05 7.05 -10.70
N ASN A 29 -23.95 6.41 -11.45
CA ASN A 29 -23.69 5.09 -12.03
C ASN A 29 -22.59 5.11 -13.09
N ILE A 30 -22.62 6.11 -13.98
CA ILE A 30 -21.57 6.32 -14.98
C ILE A 30 -20.23 6.53 -14.26
N GLY A 31 -20.17 7.45 -13.30
CA GLY A 31 -18.94 7.76 -12.56
C GLY A 31 -18.37 6.54 -11.85
N ARG A 32 -19.22 5.76 -11.16
CA ARG A 32 -18.78 4.52 -10.49
C ARG A 32 -18.14 3.55 -11.47
N LYS A 33 -18.73 3.36 -12.67
CA LYS A 33 -18.18 2.46 -13.68
C LYS A 33 -16.73 2.83 -14.02
N TYR A 34 -16.46 4.07 -14.44
CA TYR A 34 -15.12 4.48 -14.88
C TYR A 34 -14.13 4.59 -13.73
N LEU A 35 -14.53 5.11 -12.57
CA LEU A 35 -13.62 5.21 -11.42
C LEU A 35 -13.18 3.83 -10.92
N VAL A 36 -14.09 2.85 -10.87
CA VAL A 36 -13.72 1.47 -10.53
C VAL A 36 -12.76 0.89 -11.56
N HIS A 37 -12.98 1.11 -12.85
CA HIS A 37 -12.09 0.63 -13.91
C HIS A 37 -10.68 1.26 -13.84
N ILE A 38 -10.59 2.57 -13.60
CA ILE A 38 -9.30 3.27 -13.41
C ILE A 38 -8.55 2.65 -12.23
N HIS A 39 -9.22 2.48 -11.08
CA HIS A 39 -8.57 1.88 -9.92
C HIS A 39 -8.19 0.41 -10.13
N SER A 40 -9.02 -0.37 -10.86
CA SER A 40 -8.71 -1.77 -11.14
C SER A 40 -7.58 -1.97 -12.14
N LYS A 41 -7.25 -0.98 -12.98
CA LYS A 41 -6.11 -1.09 -13.91
C LYS A 41 -4.78 -1.12 -13.15
N PHE A 42 -4.75 -0.63 -11.91
CA PHE A 42 -3.54 -0.55 -11.08
C PHE A 42 -3.53 -1.57 -9.94
N GLU A 43 -3.86 -2.83 -10.25
CA GLU A 43 -3.59 -3.99 -9.36
C GLU A 43 -2.12 -4.01 -8.89
N ASP A 44 -1.22 -3.42 -9.66
CA ASP A 44 0.19 -3.24 -9.34
C ASP A 44 0.43 -2.52 -7.99
N LEU A 45 -0.34 -1.46 -7.70
CA LEU A 45 -0.25 -0.79 -6.39
C LEU A 45 -0.85 -1.65 -5.26
N GLU A 46 -1.78 -2.54 -5.57
CA GLU A 46 -2.31 -3.49 -4.59
C GLU A 46 -1.22 -4.44 -4.08
N GLY A 47 -0.31 -4.89 -4.96
CA GLY A 47 0.85 -5.71 -4.58
C GLY A 47 1.76 -5.01 -3.57
N ILE A 48 2.06 -3.73 -3.78
CA ILE A 48 2.84 -2.88 -2.86
C ILE A 48 2.15 -2.80 -1.48
N HIS A 49 0.85 -2.52 -1.46
CA HIS A 49 0.09 -2.45 -0.21
C HIS A 49 0.02 -3.80 0.51
N ARG A 50 -0.16 -4.89 -0.25
CA ARG A 50 -0.22 -6.26 0.28
C ARG A 50 1.09 -6.66 0.94
N ALA A 51 2.23 -6.42 0.30
CA ALA A 51 3.55 -6.73 0.86
C ALA A 51 3.79 -6.01 2.19
N ASN A 52 3.47 -4.72 2.26
CA ASN A 52 3.57 -3.95 3.50
C ASN A 52 2.65 -4.50 4.59
N ARG A 53 1.41 -4.85 4.25
CA ARG A 53 0.45 -5.39 5.21
C ARG A 53 0.96 -6.70 5.81
N ILE A 54 1.40 -7.64 4.96
CA ILE A 54 1.96 -8.92 5.41
C ILE A 54 3.14 -8.67 6.35
N CYS A 55 4.10 -7.82 5.96
CA CYS A 55 5.25 -7.57 6.82
C CYS A 55 4.86 -6.93 8.16
N ARG A 56 3.93 -5.98 8.15
CA ARG A 56 3.43 -5.33 9.37
C ARG A 56 2.77 -6.33 10.31
N GLU A 57 1.91 -7.19 9.79
CA GLU A 57 1.25 -8.25 10.57
C GLU A 57 2.29 -9.17 11.22
N ASP A 58 3.25 -9.65 10.43
CA ASP A 58 4.35 -10.51 10.85
C ASP A 58 5.23 -9.89 11.95
N VAL A 59 5.58 -8.61 11.80
CA VAL A 59 6.35 -7.87 12.81
C VAL A 59 5.54 -7.70 14.09
N HIS A 60 4.26 -7.36 13.99
CA HIS A 60 3.38 -7.23 15.16
C HIS A 60 3.19 -8.56 15.89
N LEU A 61 3.00 -9.67 15.18
CA LEU A 61 2.92 -11.00 15.77
C LEU A 61 4.21 -11.32 16.55
N SER A 62 5.37 -11.12 15.92
CA SER A 62 6.69 -11.38 16.55
C SER A 62 6.91 -10.52 17.80
N LEU A 63 6.55 -9.24 17.77
CA LEU A 63 6.62 -8.34 18.93
C LEU A 63 5.61 -8.71 20.03
N GLY A 64 4.45 -9.25 19.65
CA GLY A 64 3.46 -9.77 20.59
C GLY A 64 3.99 -11.00 21.35
N GLU A 65 4.71 -11.91 20.67
CA GLU A 65 5.39 -13.03 21.31
C GLU A 65 6.50 -12.57 22.25
N PHE A 66 7.34 -11.63 21.81
CA PHE A 66 8.36 -11.00 22.66
C PHE A 66 7.74 -10.41 23.94
N SER A 67 6.63 -9.68 23.82
CA SER A 67 5.96 -9.05 24.97
C SER A 67 5.50 -10.07 26.01
N LYS A 68 4.96 -11.21 25.59
CA LYS A 68 4.57 -12.31 26.49
C LYS A 68 5.76 -12.90 27.25
N ILE A 69 6.90 -13.04 26.56
CA ILE A 69 8.13 -13.58 27.16
C ILE A 69 8.68 -12.60 28.21
N VAL A 70 8.69 -11.30 27.91
CA VAL A 70 9.09 -10.27 28.87
C VAL A 70 8.15 -10.24 30.08
N GLU A 71 6.83 -10.30 29.87
CA GLU A 71 5.86 -10.35 30.98
C GLU A 71 6.10 -11.55 31.88
N PHE A 72 6.34 -12.73 31.30
CA PHE A 72 6.67 -13.94 32.05
C PHE A 72 7.97 -13.78 32.86
N ALA A 73 9.02 -13.19 32.25
CA ALA A 73 10.29 -12.94 32.93
C ALA A 73 10.14 -11.98 34.11
N LYS A 74 9.36 -10.90 33.95
CA LYS A 74 9.08 -9.93 35.03
C LYS A 74 8.31 -10.57 36.19
N HIS A 75 7.30 -11.39 35.90
CA HIS A 75 6.51 -12.07 36.94
C HIS A 75 7.35 -13.02 37.79
N ARG A 76 8.39 -13.66 37.22
CA ARG A 76 9.24 -14.60 37.96
C ARG A 76 10.25 -13.92 38.88
N HIS A 77 10.84 -12.80 38.46
CA HIS A 77 11.89 -12.13 39.26
C HIS A 77 11.36 -11.05 40.22
N ASN A 78 10.07 -10.72 40.18
CA ASN A 78 9.45 -9.69 41.02
C ASN A 78 10.19 -8.33 41.00
N ASP A 79 10.97 -8.08 39.94
CA ASP A 79 11.86 -6.93 39.83
C ASP A 79 11.55 -6.18 38.55
N ASN A 80 10.96 -5.00 38.70
CA ASN A 80 10.64 -4.11 37.58
C ASN A 80 11.88 -3.38 37.04
N ASP A 81 13.00 -3.43 37.77
CA ASP A 81 14.21 -2.64 37.51
C ASP A 81 15.38 -3.46 36.96
N ASN A 82 15.10 -4.61 36.31
CA ASN A 82 16.14 -5.33 35.59
C ASN A 82 16.61 -4.51 34.36
N VAL A 83 17.77 -3.87 34.50
CA VAL A 83 18.41 -3.01 33.48
C VAL A 83 18.57 -3.73 32.14
N CYS A 84 18.89 -5.04 32.16
CA CYS A 84 19.02 -5.87 30.97
C CYS A 84 17.69 -5.99 30.22
N LEU A 85 16.61 -6.34 30.93
CA LEU A 85 15.26 -6.44 30.35
C LEU A 85 14.77 -5.08 29.83
N ASN A 86 15.02 -4.00 30.55
CA ASN A 86 14.60 -2.66 30.14
C ASN A 86 15.30 -2.20 28.85
N LEU A 87 16.58 -2.56 28.66
CA LEU A 87 17.31 -2.30 27.40
C LEU A 87 16.67 -3.06 26.22
N LEU A 88 16.34 -4.34 26.40
CA LEU A 88 15.74 -5.17 25.36
C LEU A 88 14.32 -4.73 25.00
N VAL A 89 13.52 -4.33 25.99
CA VAL A 89 12.20 -3.73 25.76
C VAL A 89 12.32 -2.43 24.97
N HIS A 90 13.29 -1.58 25.29
CA HIS A 90 13.55 -0.36 24.52
C HIS A 90 13.95 -0.67 23.08
N HIS A 91 14.78 -1.69 22.85
CA HIS A 91 15.16 -2.12 21.51
C HIS A 91 13.95 -2.64 20.71
N ALA A 92 13.11 -3.48 21.31
CA ALA A 92 11.88 -3.96 20.67
C ALA A 92 10.91 -2.81 20.34
N ASP A 93 10.79 -1.82 21.22
CA ASP A 93 9.97 -0.63 20.95
C ASP A 93 10.57 0.25 19.84
N HIS A 94 11.89 0.38 19.77
CA HIS A 94 12.55 1.03 18.64
C HIS A 94 12.24 0.32 17.32
N ILE A 95 12.30 -1.02 17.27
CA ILE A 95 11.90 -1.80 16.08
C ILE A 95 10.44 -1.51 15.72
N ARG A 96 9.52 -1.55 16.70
CA ARG A 96 8.10 -1.28 16.52
C ARG A 96 7.83 0.09 15.86
N ARG A 97 8.61 1.11 16.23
CA ARG A 97 8.45 2.48 15.71
C ARG A 97 9.17 2.72 14.39
N SER A 98 10.25 1.98 14.10
CA SER A 98 11.14 2.26 12.98
C SER A 98 10.94 1.37 11.76
N PHE A 99 10.34 0.18 11.89
CA PHE A 99 10.28 -0.80 10.78
C PHE A 99 9.62 -0.23 9.51
N GLY A 100 8.57 0.60 9.64
CA GLY A 100 7.93 1.26 8.50
C GLY A 100 8.87 2.20 7.76
N ASN A 101 9.71 2.95 8.49
CA ASN A 101 10.72 3.82 7.90
C ASN A 101 11.81 3.02 7.19
N ILE A 102 12.22 1.88 7.77
CA ILE A 102 13.21 0.98 7.14
C ILE A 102 12.68 0.47 5.79
N LEU A 103 11.42 0.01 5.73
CA LEU A 103 10.82 -0.45 4.48
C LEU A 103 10.71 0.70 3.46
N ASN A 104 10.36 1.90 3.92
CA ASN A 104 10.28 3.07 3.04
C ASN A 104 11.66 3.44 2.46
N GLU A 105 12.68 3.53 3.31
CA GLU A 105 14.03 3.94 2.93
C GLU A 105 14.72 2.90 2.04
N LYS A 106 14.54 1.60 2.32
CA LYS A 106 15.26 0.54 1.59
C LYS A 106 14.52 -0.02 0.39
N CYS A 107 13.19 0.02 0.39
CA CYS A 107 12.38 -0.59 -0.65
C CYS A 107 11.56 0.42 -1.42
N TYR A 108 10.79 1.28 -0.75
CA TYR A 108 9.90 2.22 -1.46
C TYR A 108 10.67 3.28 -2.23
N SER A 109 11.80 3.75 -1.69
CA SER A 109 12.70 4.71 -2.36
C SER A 109 13.15 4.25 -3.75
N LYS A 110 13.23 2.94 -4.00
CA LYS A 110 13.68 2.35 -5.27
C LYS A 110 12.61 2.32 -6.35
N VAL A 111 11.35 2.35 -5.94
CA VAL A 111 10.20 2.26 -6.85
C VAL A 111 9.35 3.54 -6.79
N ARG A 112 9.90 4.59 -6.18
CA ARG A 112 9.15 5.81 -5.88
C ARG A 112 8.70 6.48 -7.17
N GLU A 113 9.59 6.59 -8.15
CA GLU A 113 9.32 7.31 -9.39
C GLU A 113 8.19 6.63 -10.18
N GLU A 114 8.20 5.30 -10.24
CA GLU A 114 7.17 4.48 -10.89
C GLU A 114 5.83 4.58 -10.16
N VAL A 115 5.85 4.48 -8.82
CA VAL A 115 4.64 4.63 -8.01
C VAL A 115 4.05 6.03 -8.11
N ASP A 116 4.89 7.07 -8.05
CA ASP A 116 4.46 8.46 -8.16
C ASP A 116 3.91 8.74 -9.56
N SER A 117 4.55 8.21 -10.62
CA SER A 117 4.07 8.30 -12.00
C SER A 117 2.68 7.67 -12.16
N ILE A 118 2.50 6.43 -11.69
CA ILE A 118 1.21 5.74 -11.70
C ILE A 118 0.16 6.49 -10.88
N SER A 119 0.54 7.00 -9.70
CA SER A 119 -0.37 7.76 -8.84
C SER A 119 -0.84 9.04 -9.53
N HIS A 120 0.06 9.75 -10.21
CA HIS A 120 -0.28 10.91 -11.00
C HIS A 120 -1.20 10.58 -12.17
N LEU A 121 -0.97 9.46 -12.86
CA LEU A 121 -1.84 8.98 -13.93
C LEU A 121 -3.26 8.69 -13.40
N ILE A 122 -3.38 7.99 -12.26
CA ILE A 122 -4.67 7.77 -11.57
C ILE A 122 -5.35 9.09 -11.27
N GLU A 123 -4.67 10.02 -10.60
CA GLU A 123 -5.23 11.30 -10.21
C GLU A 123 -5.73 12.10 -11.42
N ASN A 124 -4.95 12.13 -12.49
CA ASN A 124 -5.29 12.86 -13.70
C ASN A 124 -6.51 12.24 -14.39
N SER A 125 -6.58 10.92 -14.50
CA SER A 125 -7.73 10.20 -15.08
C SER A 125 -8.98 10.36 -14.24
N VAL A 126 -8.88 10.27 -12.90
CA VAL A 126 -9.99 10.54 -11.98
C VAL A 126 -10.50 11.97 -12.15
N ARG A 127 -9.60 12.96 -12.16
CA ARG A 127 -9.97 14.38 -12.40
C ARG A 127 -10.62 14.57 -13.76
N ALA A 128 -10.16 13.88 -14.80
CA ALA A 128 -10.75 13.95 -16.13
C ALA A 128 -12.17 13.37 -16.17
N VAL A 129 -12.38 12.21 -15.55
CA VAL A 129 -13.72 11.62 -15.37
C VAL A 129 -14.62 12.56 -14.57
N GLU A 130 -14.15 13.11 -13.45
CA GLU A 130 -14.93 14.08 -12.66
C GLU A 130 -15.33 15.32 -13.48
N ARG A 131 -14.45 15.81 -14.36
CA ARG A 131 -14.78 16.89 -15.30
C ARG A 131 -15.86 16.48 -16.28
N CYS A 132 -15.83 15.25 -16.82
CA CYS A 132 -16.88 14.71 -17.68
C CYS A 132 -18.23 14.64 -16.96
N LEU A 133 -18.24 14.15 -15.71
CA LEU A 133 -19.45 14.01 -14.89
C LEU A 133 -20.08 15.36 -14.51
N ARG A 134 -19.27 16.42 -14.38
CA ARG A 134 -19.73 17.77 -14.02
C ARG A 134 -20.13 18.63 -15.21
N LYS A 135 -20.17 18.09 -16.45
CA LYS A 135 -20.57 18.87 -17.63
C LYS A 135 -22.00 19.39 -17.48
N PRO A 136 -22.19 20.72 -17.37
CA PRO A 136 -23.51 21.28 -17.13
C PRO A 136 -24.41 20.98 -18.33
N ARG A 137 -25.64 20.53 -18.05
CA ARG A 137 -26.68 20.30 -19.04
C ARG A 137 -26.39 19.20 -20.07
N ALA A 138 -25.34 18.40 -19.90
CA ALA A 138 -25.03 17.29 -20.78
C ALA A 138 -26.08 16.16 -20.67
N SER A 139 -26.37 15.52 -21.79
CA SER A 139 -27.10 14.26 -21.85
C SER A 139 -26.24 13.11 -21.32
N CYS A 140 -26.85 12.01 -20.86
CA CYS A 140 -26.08 10.86 -20.39
C CYS A 140 -25.18 10.25 -21.48
N HIS A 141 -25.57 10.38 -22.76
CA HIS A 141 -24.76 9.91 -23.88
C HIS A 141 -23.47 10.74 -24.04
N GLU A 142 -23.58 12.07 -23.94
CA GLU A 142 -22.41 12.97 -23.98
C GLU A 142 -21.46 12.77 -22.79
N ILE A 143 -22.01 12.51 -21.60
CA ILE A 143 -21.20 12.19 -20.41
C ILE A 143 -20.46 10.87 -20.61
N ARG A 144 -21.15 9.80 -21.06
CA ARG A 144 -20.50 8.50 -21.32
C ARG A 144 -19.39 8.62 -22.36
N ARG A 145 -19.67 9.25 -23.50
CA ARG A 145 -18.68 9.46 -24.56
C ARG A 145 -17.44 10.19 -24.04
N CYS A 146 -17.61 11.24 -23.25
CA CYS A 146 -16.48 11.94 -22.62
C CYS A 146 -15.64 11.03 -21.72
N CYS A 147 -16.28 10.19 -20.91
CA CYS A 147 -15.57 9.24 -20.05
C CYS A 147 -14.92 8.10 -20.84
N ASP A 148 -15.53 7.68 -21.97
CA ASP A 148 -14.95 6.72 -22.90
C ASP A 148 -13.68 7.31 -23.56
N ASP A 149 -13.72 8.55 -24.02
CA ASP A 149 -12.55 9.24 -24.60
C ASP A 149 -11.38 9.29 -23.59
N VAL A 150 -11.67 9.60 -22.31
CA VAL A 150 -10.66 9.58 -21.23
C VAL A 150 -10.12 8.17 -20.99
N TRP A 151 -10.98 7.15 -21.05
CA TRP A 151 -10.57 5.77 -20.87
C TRP A 151 -9.72 5.24 -22.03
N GLU A 152 -10.04 5.65 -23.26
CA GLU A 152 -9.27 5.30 -24.45
C GLU A 152 -7.86 5.92 -24.40
N GLU A 153 -7.75 7.21 -24.09
CA GLU A 153 -6.47 7.93 -23.92
C GLU A 153 -5.60 7.26 -22.84
N PHE A 154 -6.21 6.95 -21.69
CA PHE A 154 -5.58 6.22 -20.60
C PHE A 154 -5.24 4.75 -20.93
N GLY A 155 -5.93 4.16 -21.90
CA GLY A 155 -5.68 2.80 -22.39
C GLY A 155 -4.57 2.73 -23.45
N SER A 156 -4.34 3.82 -24.19
CA SER A 156 -3.39 3.89 -25.30
C SER A 156 -1.97 4.32 -24.92
N GLU A 157 -1.76 4.93 -23.75
CA GLU A 157 -0.42 5.37 -23.32
C GLU A 157 0.57 4.22 -23.01
N GLU A 158 0.15 2.94 -23.12
CA GLU A 158 1.01 1.75 -22.95
C GLU A 158 1.58 1.18 -24.27
N SER A 159 1.27 1.72 -25.46
CA SER A 159 1.70 1.11 -26.74
C SER A 159 2.81 1.80 -27.52
N ASP A 160 3.30 2.97 -27.12
CA ASP A 160 4.18 3.79 -28.00
C ASP A 160 5.63 3.85 -27.49
N ALA A 161 6.21 2.68 -27.23
CA ALA A 161 7.65 2.53 -26.98
C ALA A 161 8.23 1.31 -27.71
N ASP A 162 7.87 1.10 -28.98
CA ASP A 162 8.79 0.41 -29.90
C ASP A 162 8.34 0.60 -31.35
N ASP A 163 8.94 1.57 -32.03
CA ASP A 163 9.09 1.54 -33.49
C ASP A 163 10.02 2.68 -33.90
N SER A 164 11.32 2.44 -33.77
CA SER A 164 12.35 3.21 -34.48
C SER A 164 13.55 2.31 -34.78
N ASP A 165 13.41 1.60 -35.91
CA ASP A 165 14.41 1.27 -36.92
C ASP A 165 15.83 0.83 -36.49
N GLU A 166 16.08 -0.45 -36.78
CA GLU A 166 17.28 -1.03 -37.40
C GLU A 166 18.61 -0.27 -37.25
N SER A 167 19.51 -0.73 -36.37
CA SER A 167 20.95 -0.86 -36.66
C SER A 167 21.68 -1.72 -35.63
N ASP A 168 22.26 -2.81 -36.14
CA ASP A 168 23.56 -3.41 -35.81
C ASP A 168 23.92 -3.87 -34.38
N GLU A 169 24.43 -5.11 -34.39
CA GLU A 169 24.93 -5.92 -33.30
C GLU A 169 25.78 -5.18 -32.25
N SER A 170 25.33 -5.20 -30.99
CA SER A 170 26.24 -5.40 -29.86
C SER A 170 25.52 -5.93 -28.61
N ASP A 171 26.01 -7.08 -28.20
CA ASP A 171 25.95 -7.71 -26.89
C ASP A 171 25.89 -6.69 -25.73
N GLU A 172 24.77 -6.57 -25.01
CA GLU A 172 24.72 -6.32 -23.57
C GLU A 172 23.27 -6.30 -23.02
N ARG A 173 23.05 -7.11 -21.99
CA ARG A 173 21.96 -7.03 -20.99
C ARG A 173 20.55 -7.29 -21.52
N LYS A 174 20.06 -8.49 -21.20
CA LYS A 174 18.62 -8.77 -21.12
C LYS A 174 17.95 -7.68 -20.29
N GLU A 175 17.10 -6.91 -20.96
CA GLU A 175 16.06 -6.06 -20.43
C GLU A 175 15.29 -6.83 -19.34
N ASP A 176 15.56 -6.52 -18.08
CA ASP A 176 14.74 -6.92 -16.93
C ASP A 176 13.70 -5.81 -16.70
N ASP A 177 13.03 -5.43 -17.79
CA ASP A 177 12.09 -4.33 -17.79
C ASP A 177 10.78 -4.76 -17.12
N GLY A 178 10.38 -3.96 -16.13
CA GLY A 178 8.95 -3.65 -16.00
C GLY A 178 8.12 -4.49 -15.05
N ASN A 179 8.63 -4.91 -13.88
CA ASN A 179 7.70 -5.13 -12.75
C ASN A 179 8.29 -4.65 -11.42
N PHE A 180 8.32 -3.32 -11.26
CA PHE A 180 8.72 -2.63 -10.01
C PHE A 180 7.96 -3.18 -8.79
N VAL A 181 6.74 -3.68 -8.95
CA VAL A 181 5.97 -4.32 -7.87
C VAL A 181 6.68 -5.58 -7.39
N LYS A 182 7.10 -6.47 -8.29
CA LYS A 182 7.85 -7.68 -7.91
C LYS A 182 9.19 -7.34 -7.26
N GLU A 183 9.87 -6.30 -7.73
CA GLU A 183 11.09 -5.82 -7.08
C GLU A 183 10.80 -5.33 -5.66
N TYR A 184 9.77 -4.51 -5.51
CA TYR A 184 9.31 -4.01 -4.22
C TYR A 184 8.94 -5.14 -3.26
N GLU A 185 8.13 -6.10 -3.71
CA GLU A 185 7.72 -7.28 -2.94
C GLU A 185 8.93 -8.08 -2.46
N LYS A 186 9.88 -8.38 -3.36
CA LYS A 186 11.11 -9.08 -3.01
C LYS A 186 11.92 -8.31 -1.96
N CYS A 187 12.02 -6.99 -2.12
CA CYS A 187 12.71 -6.14 -1.16
C CYS A 187 12.04 -6.16 0.21
N VAL A 188 10.71 -5.94 0.26
CA VAL A 188 9.94 -5.94 1.51
C VAL A 188 10.06 -7.28 2.21
N LEU A 189 9.90 -8.40 1.50
CA LEU A 189 10.04 -9.74 2.09
C LEU A 189 11.45 -9.96 2.67
N LYS A 190 12.50 -9.48 2.00
CA LYS A 190 13.87 -9.58 2.50
C LYS A 190 14.07 -8.74 3.76
N GLU A 191 13.72 -7.47 3.73
CA GLU A 191 13.90 -6.57 4.88
C GLU A 191 12.99 -6.99 6.06
N CYS A 192 11.80 -7.50 5.77
CA CYS A 192 10.91 -8.03 6.80
C CYS A 192 11.54 -9.21 7.54
N ARG A 193 12.17 -10.14 6.82
CA ARG A 193 12.92 -11.24 7.46
C ARG A 193 14.06 -10.73 8.32
N VAL A 194 14.77 -9.69 7.88
CA VAL A 194 15.85 -9.07 8.67
C VAL A 194 15.27 -8.49 9.98
N ILE A 195 14.16 -7.77 9.91
CA ILE A 195 13.46 -7.21 11.08
C ILE A 195 12.98 -8.34 12.01
N GLN A 196 12.33 -9.37 11.47
CA GLN A 196 11.88 -10.54 12.24
C GLN A 196 13.04 -11.24 12.94
N ASN A 197 14.17 -11.43 12.25
CA ASN A 197 15.36 -12.02 12.86
C ASN A 197 15.93 -11.13 13.96
N SER A 198 15.89 -9.80 13.80
CA SER A 198 16.27 -8.87 14.87
C SER A 198 15.36 -9.04 16.08
N ILE A 199 14.05 -9.17 15.90
CA ILE A 199 13.11 -9.42 17.01
C ILE A 199 13.42 -10.76 17.68
N LYS A 200 13.64 -11.82 16.92
CA LYS A 200 14.01 -13.14 17.45
C LYS A 200 15.30 -13.09 18.27
N ASN A 201 16.32 -12.38 17.80
CA ASN A 201 17.57 -12.22 18.55
C ASN A 201 17.35 -11.49 19.87
N VAL A 202 16.59 -10.39 19.86
CA VAL A 202 16.22 -9.65 21.07
C VAL A 202 15.42 -10.55 22.02
N THR A 203 14.54 -11.40 21.51
CA THR A 203 13.80 -12.40 22.30
C THR A 203 14.73 -13.43 22.94
N LEU A 204 15.72 -13.97 22.21
CA LEU A 204 16.70 -14.92 22.76
C LEU A 204 17.59 -14.27 23.83
N GLU A 205 17.93 -12.99 23.65
CA GLU A 205 18.69 -12.24 24.65
C GLU A 205 17.91 -12.05 25.97
N VAL A 206 16.57 -12.03 25.94
CA VAL A 206 15.75 -12.03 27.17
C VAL A 206 15.99 -13.29 28.00
N GLU A 207 16.09 -14.46 27.36
CA GLU A 207 16.40 -15.72 28.04
C GLU A 207 17.79 -15.70 28.66
N THR A 208 18.74 -15.03 28.01
CA THR A 208 20.11 -14.87 28.53
C THR A 208 20.15 -13.89 29.71
N CYS A 209 19.45 -12.76 29.63
CA CYS A 209 19.27 -11.85 30.77
C CYS A 209 18.68 -12.61 31.98
N PHE A 210 17.74 -13.53 31.73
CA PHE A 210 17.10 -14.35 32.77
C PHE A 210 18.08 -15.32 33.46
N GLN A 211 18.99 -15.95 32.70
CA GLN A 211 20.00 -16.85 33.28
C GLN A 211 21.03 -16.09 34.14
N LEU A 212 21.41 -14.88 33.74
CA LEU A 212 22.39 -14.06 34.47
C LEU A 212 21.85 -13.54 35.81
N THR A 213 20.57 -13.20 35.92
CA THR A 213 19.97 -12.76 37.21
C THR A 213 19.88 -13.88 38.25
N ASN A 214 19.55 -15.11 37.85
CA ASN A 214 19.46 -16.25 38.77
C ASN A 214 20.82 -16.60 39.41
N LEU A 215 21.92 -16.49 38.65
CA LEU A 215 23.28 -16.71 39.17
C LEU A 215 23.70 -15.67 40.22
N GLN A 216 23.15 -14.45 40.12
CA GLN A 216 23.49 -13.33 41.01
C GLN A 216 22.75 -13.40 42.36
N GLU A 217 21.49 -13.87 42.37
CA GLU A 217 20.75 -14.15 43.62
C GLU A 217 21.39 -15.30 44.41
N GLU A 218 21.79 -16.40 43.75
CA GLU A 218 22.44 -17.54 44.43
C GLU A 218 23.82 -17.19 45.02
N THR A 219 24.58 -16.26 44.43
CA THR A 219 25.87 -15.83 45.00
C THR A 219 25.70 -14.86 46.16
N SER A 220 24.63 -14.06 46.17
CA SER A 220 24.35 -13.11 47.26
C SER A 220 23.82 -13.81 48.52
N GLU A 221 23.01 -14.86 48.40
CA GLU A 221 22.55 -15.64 49.57
C GLU A 221 23.70 -16.41 50.23
N ARG A 222 24.64 -16.93 49.43
CA ARG A 222 25.76 -17.75 49.92
C ARG A 222 26.84 -16.95 50.67
N THR A 223 26.91 -15.64 50.47
CA THR A 223 27.88 -14.78 51.17
C THR A 223 27.39 -14.25 52.52
N THR A 224 26.09 -14.32 52.79
CA THR A 224 25.52 -13.96 54.11
C THR A 224 25.53 -15.07 55.15
N GLU A 225 25.76 -16.33 54.77
CA GLU A 225 25.78 -17.47 55.72
C GLU A 225 27.15 -17.81 56.30
N THR A 226 28.22 -17.06 55.99
CA THR A 226 29.55 -17.37 56.53
C THR A 226 30.23 -16.15 57.16
N HIS A 227 29.84 -15.82 58.39
CA HIS A 227 30.77 -15.18 59.32
C HIS A 227 30.63 -15.80 60.73
N PRO A 228 31.76 -16.14 61.38
CA PRO A 228 31.84 -16.87 62.65
C PRO A 228 31.42 -16.04 63.87
#